data_AF-A0A7X2TFK3-F1
#
_entry.id   AF-A0A7X2TFK3-F1
#
_cell.length_a   1.000
_cell.length_b   1.000
_cell.length_c   1.000
_cell.angle_alpha   90.00
_cell.angle_beta   90.00
_cell.angle_gamma   90.00
#
_symmetry.space_group_name_H-M   'P 1'
#
loop_
_entity.id
_entity.type
_entity.pdbx_description
1 polymer ?
#
loop_
_entity_poly.entity_id
_entity_poly.type
_entity_poly.pdbx_seq_one_letter_code
_entity_poly.pdbx_strand_id
1 'polypeptide(L)'
;MYREGIYRSMLAWTCIRLRKSRWGNSEKQIPEGTSPEMRLELFQFIDQTMELYEAEKPLLFSAEKMLRKAAEELTSGNPAVIGIRTRVKSAESLREKLLRNKYYLNFSTPEEALANIHDLVGITIDCQFIRNETDLYQTLFYEFCDSQETYSRFRGNEPVFLNLHMPQPQLQRNGYAIYRIDGYCLAEGNRKVAFELQIKSLVHRFWSEIEHELVYKNQEMLSEDRFIKNVLGSIKDNLDVVDHQLDLVYTQIHAESERTVIGMDATGFKRMTANSINELVHLKMRESVGFTFDFRKDAAILAQYIYIRYFLNGNNNEVKMVEFLEHLNMLKNSPMDFRSSLEMEGKFTHPDPFCNRIGFYFLSVINTDFEWHAFFTVLFAIQDAPNLECLNDFAEVLSRLLIQPGWYESRFADWDPEEAEQARRLCRTSLAEGMVEQGTIEIIHEDSLLKIASIFRRTIEKAEAEYSSYEMLEQAVSDEQLGLKHQIAMLFQ
;
A
#
# COMPACT_ATOMS: atom_id res chain seq x y z
N MET A 1 -5.30 40.45 11.78
CA MET A 1 -5.09 40.01 13.17
C MET A 1 -4.78 38.51 13.25
N TYR A 2 -3.86 38.00 12.42
CA TYR A 2 -3.41 36.59 12.40
C TYR A 2 -1.93 36.46 11.95
N ARG A 3 -1.09 37.45 12.33
CA ARG A 3 0.35 37.44 12.03
C ARG A 3 1.26 37.83 13.23
N GLU A 4 0.72 37.97 14.43
CA GLU A 4 1.50 38.29 15.65
C GLU A 4 1.70 37.10 16.61
N GLY A 5 1.10 35.93 16.34
CA GLY A 5 1.21 34.74 17.20
C GLY A 5 2.51 33.94 17.05
N ILE A 6 3.25 34.12 15.95
CA ILE A 6 4.43 33.30 15.63
C ILE A 6 5.73 33.94 16.16
N TYR A 7 5.75 35.24 16.44
CA TYR A 7 6.94 35.93 16.96
C TYR A 7 7.10 35.87 18.49
N ARG A 8 6.06 35.50 19.26
CA ARG A 8 6.16 35.35 20.72
C ARG A 8 6.69 33.99 21.19
N SER A 9 6.60 32.93 20.39
CA SER A 9 7.14 31.60 20.72
C SER A 9 8.65 31.50 20.48
N MET A 10 9.20 32.27 19.52
CA MET A 10 10.65 32.33 19.28
C MET A 10 11.41 33.07 20.40
N LEU A 11 10.83 34.10 21.02
CA LEU A 11 11.45 34.84 22.13
C LEU A 11 11.49 34.04 23.45
N ALA A 12 10.58 33.08 23.67
CA ALA A 12 10.60 32.20 24.83
C ALA A 12 11.75 31.18 24.78
N TRP A 13 12.11 30.71 23.58
CA TRP A 13 13.24 29.79 23.40
C TRP A 13 14.61 30.49 23.55
N THR A 14 14.73 31.77 23.18
CA THR A 14 15.97 32.54 23.38
C THR A 14 16.22 32.87 24.86
N CYS A 15 15.17 33.07 25.67
CA CYS A 15 15.31 33.32 27.11
C CYS A 15 15.79 32.09 27.92
N ILE A 16 15.46 30.87 27.47
CA ILE A 16 15.97 29.63 28.11
C ILE A 16 17.45 29.41 27.77
N ARG A 17 17.88 29.75 26.55
CA ARG A 17 19.29 29.64 26.14
C ARG A 17 20.19 30.70 26.80
N LEU A 18 19.65 31.88 27.11
CA LEU A 18 20.38 32.97 27.80
C LEU A 18 20.44 32.83 29.34
N ARG A 19 19.68 31.91 29.96
CA ARG A 19 19.86 31.57 31.38
C ARG A 19 21.05 30.65 31.66
N LYS A 20 21.59 29.96 30.64
CA LYS A 20 22.83 29.18 30.74
C LYS A 20 24.10 30.03 30.76
N SER A 21 24.04 31.33 30.43
CA SER A 21 25.23 32.22 30.41
C SER A 21 25.32 33.17 31.61
N ARG A 22 24.48 33.00 32.65
CA ARG A 22 24.43 33.89 33.83
C ARG A 22 24.80 33.25 35.18
N TRP A 23 25.28 32.00 35.15
CA TRP A 23 26.13 31.43 36.21
C TRP A 23 27.51 31.34 35.56
N GLY A 24 28.35 32.38 35.60
CA GLY A 24 28.95 32.86 36.82
C GLY A 24 30.15 31.96 37.10
N ASN A 25 31.32 32.37 36.60
CA ASN A 25 32.62 31.95 37.12
C ASN A 25 32.61 32.11 38.64
N SER A 26 32.28 31.04 39.36
CA SER A 26 32.85 30.82 40.68
C SER A 26 33.93 29.79 40.45
N GLU A 27 35.18 30.25 40.27
CA GLU A 27 36.35 29.48 40.62
C GLU A 27 36.18 29.03 42.07
N LYS A 28 35.57 27.86 42.27
CA LYS A 28 35.83 27.12 43.49
C LYS A 28 37.25 26.63 43.35
N GLN A 29 38.17 27.33 44.02
CA GLN A 29 39.47 26.79 44.38
C GLN A 29 39.26 25.35 44.88
N ILE A 30 39.69 24.39 44.08
CA ILE A 30 39.85 23.01 44.52
C ILE A 30 40.92 23.09 45.62
N PRO A 31 40.67 22.58 46.83
CA PRO A 31 41.73 22.52 47.83
C PRO A 31 42.83 21.63 47.26
N GLU A 32 44.00 22.22 46.98
CA GLU A 32 45.22 21.48 46.76
C GLU A 32 45.53 20.68 48.04
N GLY A 33 45.36 19.36 47.96
CA GLY A 33 45.71 18.45 49.04
C GLY A 33 44.62 17.45 49.40
N THR A 34 44.38 16.47 48.54
CA THR A 34 43.94 15.14 48.98
C THR A 34 44.95 14.14 48.49
N SER A 35 45.67 13.53 49.43
CA SER A 35 46.61 12.44 49.19
C SER A 35 45.94 11.28 48.45
N PRO A 36 46.69 10.44 47.69
CA PRO A 36 46.13 9.34 46.89
C PRO A 36 45.56 8.15 47.67
N GLU A 37 45.40 8.24 48.99
CA GLU A 37 45.29 7.07 49.87
C GLU A 37 44.07 7.14 50.78
N MET A 38 42.92 6.79 50.20
CA MET A 38 41.78 6.05 50.78
C MET A 38 40.56 6.23 49.86
N ARG A 39 40.63 5.69 48.63
CA ARG A 39 39.40 5.46 47.85
C ARG A 39 38.69 4.26 48.45
N LEU A 40 37.40 4.40 48.77
CA LEU A 40 36.56 3.28 49.21
C LEU A 40 36.71 2.13 48.20
N GLU A 41 36.80 0.89 48.68
CA GLU A 41 36.97 -0.31 47.84
C GLU A 41 35.96 -0.38 46.69
N LEU A 42 34.74 0.14 46.90
CA LEU A 42 33.71 0.23 45.86
C LEU A 42 34.14 1.11 44.66
N PHE A 43 34.81 2.24 44.88
CA PHE A 43 35.23 3.13 43.81
C PHE A 43 36.45 2.57 43.07
N GLN A 44 37.33 1.85 43.77
CA GLN A 44 38.41 1.11 43.14
C GLN A 44 37.86 0.03 42.22
N PHE A 45 36.88 -0.76 42.67
CA PHE A 45 36.19 -1.75 41.85
C PHE A 45 35.59 -1.13 40.59
N ILE A 46 34.87 -0.01 40.74
CA ILE A 46 34.25 0.68 39.61
C ILE A 46 35.30 1.20 38.64
N ASP A 47 36.36 1.86 39.13
CA ASP A 47 37.41 2.41 38.28
C ASP A 47 38.12 1.29 37.48
N GLN A 48 38.46 0.18 38.13
CA GLN A 48 39.04 -1.00 37.46
C GLN A 48 38.10 -1.61 36.42
N THR A 49 36.80 -1.70 36.73
CA THR A 49 35.78 -2.16 35.78
C THR A 49 35.70 -1.23 34.57
N MET A 50 35.81 0.08 34.78
CA MET A 50 35.81 1.06 33.70
C MET A 50 37.08 0.99 32.85
N GLU A 51 38.26 0.74 33.45
CA GLU A 51 39.51 0.55 32.70
C GLU A 51 39.44 -0.67 31.78
N LEU A 52 38.93 -1.81 32.29
CA LEU A 52 38.68 -2.99 31.47
C LEU A 52 37.69 -2.70 30.34
N TYR A 53 36.59 -2.00 30.66
CA TYR A 53 35.59 -1.62 29.66
C TYR A 53 36.19 -0.79 28.52
N GLU A 54 37.01 0.21 28.85
CA GLU A 54 37.70 1.04 27.86
C GLU A 54 38.68 0.22 27.00
N ALA A 55 39.39 -0.75 27.61
CA ALA A 55 40.26 -1.67 26.88
C ALA A 55 39.49 -2.62 25.94
N GLU A 56 38.26 -3.00 26.29
CA GLU A 56 37.43 -3.90 25.49
C GLU A 56 36.57 -3.21 24.41
N LYS A 57 36.48 -1.87 24.42
CA LYS A 57 35.71 -1.10 23.42
C LYS A 57 35.95 -1.53 21.97
N PRO A 58 37.18 -1.75 21.48
CA PRO A 58 37.40 -2.19 20.10
C PRO A 58 36.66 -3.50 19.78
N LEU A 59 36.63 -4.46 20.72
CA LEU A 59 35.88 -5.70 20.56
C LEU A 59 34.37 -5.43 20.55
N LEU A 60 33.88 -4.56 21.44
CA LEU A 60 32.45 -4.21 21.51
C LEU A 60 31.96 -3.53 20.22
N PHE A 61 32.76 -2.65 19.62
CA PHE A 61 32.44 -2.04 18.32
C PHE A 61 32.48 -3.05 17.17
N SER A 62 33.41 -4.02 17.20
CA SER A 62 33.45 -5.12 16.23
C SER A 62 32.18 -5.99 16.35
N ALA A 63 31.80 -6.33 17.59
CA ALA A 63 30.55 -7.03 17.89
C ALA A 63 29.31 -6.25 17.44
N GLU A 64 29.26 -4.93 17.70
CA GLU A 64 28.18 -4.05 17.26
C GLU A 64 27.97 -4.11 15.73
N LYS A 65 29.07 -4.04 14.96
CA LYS A 65 29.01 -4.09 13.50
C LYS A 65 28.53 -5.44 12.98
N MET A 66 29.01 -6.54 13.56
CA MET A 66 28.55 -7.90 13.26
C MET A 66 27.05 -8.05 13.56
N LEU A 67 26.63 -7.60 14.73
CA LEU A 67 25.25 -7.68 15.18
C LEU A 67 24.30 -6.84 14.33
N ARG A 68 24.73 -5.66 13.87
CA ARG A 68 23.98 -4.86 12.89
C ARG A 68 23.73 -5.66 11.61
N LYS A 69 24.77 -6.28 11.06
CA LYS A 69 24.65 -7.09 9.83
C LYS A 69 23.74 -8.29 10.03
N ALA A 70 23.83 -8.98 11.17
CA ALA A 70 22.94 -10.08 11.51
C ALA A 70 21.48 -9.64 11.62
N ALA A 71 21.23 -8.47 12.23
CA ALA A 71 19.88 -7.90 12.31
C ALA A 71 19.34 -7.48 10.93
N GLU A 72 20.19 -6.94 10.05
CA GLU A 72 19.83 -6.60 8.66
C GLU A 72 19.47 -7.87 7.87
N GLU A 73 20.22 -8.96 8.05
CA GLU A 73 19.93 -10.27 7.45
C GLU A 73 18.62 -10.84 7.99
N LEU A 74 18.43 -10.83 9.31
CA LEU A 74 17.23 -11.30 10.01
C LEU A 74 15.94 -10.60 9.56
N THR A 75 16.03 -9.30 9.25
CA THR A 75 14.88 -8.45 8.92
C THR A 75 14.71 -8.20 7.43
N SER A 76 15.58 -8.78 6.59
CA SER A 76 15.57 -8.58 5.15
C SER A 76 14.21 -8.94 4.54
N GLY A 77 13.64 -8.03 3.78
CA GLY A 77 12.35 -8.22 3.12
C GLY A 77 11.12 -8.08 4.02
N ASN A 78 11.26 -7.75 5.31
CA ASN A 78 10.13 -7.47 6.18
C ASN A 78 9.72 -5.98 6.09
N PRO A 79 8.55 -5.65 5.48
CA PRO A 79 8.14 -4.27 5.27
C PRO A 79 7.76 -3.54 6.56
N ALA A 80 7.46 -4.27 7.64
CA ALA A 80 7.13 -3.67 8.93
C ALA A 80 8.36 -3.09 9.65
N VAL A 81 9.59 -3.46 9.22
CA VAL A 81 10.83 -2.99 9.83
C VAL A 81 11.22 -1.64 9.23
N ILE A 82 11.35 -0.63 10.10
CA ILE A 82 11.67 0.75 9.71
C ILE A 82 13.16 1.02 9.82
N GLY A 83 13.83 0.38 10.77
CA GLY A 83 15.26 0.57 10.93
C GLY A 83 15.87 -0.26 12.04
N ILE A 84 17.19 -0.35 11.97
CA ILE A 84 18.01 -1.02 12.98
C ILE A 84 18.95 -0.01 13.59
N ARG A 85 18.87 0.10 14.92
CA ARG A 85 19.75 0.94 15.72
C ARG A 85 20.64 0.06 16.58
N THR A 86 21.89 0.47 16.67
CA THR A 86 22.88 -0.18 17.50
C THR A 86 23.53 0.85 18.38
N ARG A 87 24.00 0.42 19.56
CA ARG A 87 24.78 1.27 20.44
C ARG A 87 25.76 0.42 21.25
N VAL A 88 26.94 0.99 21.47
CA VAL A 88 27.82 0.61 22.58
C VAL A 88 27.54 1.55 23.75
N LYS A 89 27.38 1.02 24.96
CA LYS A 89 27.01 1.80 26.14
C LYS A 89 28.03 2.92 26.40
N SER A 90 27.57 4.11 26.82
CA SER A 90 28.54 5.16 27.19
C SER A 90 29.21 4.80 28.52
N ALA A 91 30.45 5.28 28.71
CA ALA A 91 31.19 5.06 29.96
C ALA A 91 30.44 5.63 31.18
N GLU A 92 29.79 6.78 31.00
CA GLU A 92 28.97 7.42 32.04
C GLU A 92 27.76 6.54 32.41
N SER A 93 27.00 6.06 31.42
CA SER A 93 25.83 5.20 31.68
C SER A 93 26.21 3.83 32.24
N LEU A 94 27.41 3.31 31.90
CA LEU A 94 27.93 2.09 32.52
C LEU A 94 28.25 2.32 33.99
N ARG A 95 28.98 3.39 34.32
CA ARG A 95 29.31 3.77 35.70
C ARG A 95 28.04 3.94 36.54
N GLU A 96 27.04 4.65 36.01
CA GLU A 96 25.74 4.81 36.67
C GLU A 96 25.06 3.45 36.91
N LYS A 97 25.08 2.54 35.93
CA LYS A 97 24.48 1.19 36.05
C LYS A 97 25.18 0.35 37.12
N LEU A 98 26.52 0.37 37.18
CA LEU A 98 27.31 -0.34 38.17
C LEU A 98 26.95 0.11 39.60
N LEU A 99 26.79 1.42 39.80
CA LEU A 99 26.39 2.01 41.08
C LEU A 99 24.93 1.67 41.43
N ARG A 100 24.01 1.93 40.51
CA ARG A 100 22.56 1.77 40.69
C ARG A 100 22.16 0.34 41.03
N ASN A 101 22.80 -0.62 40.38
CA ASN A 101 22.55 -2.05 40.59
C ASN A 101 23.53 -2.69 41.59
N LYS A 102 24.37 -1.89 42.25
CA LYS A 102 25.32 -2.32 43.30
C LYS A 102 26.21 -3.50 42.88
N TYR A 103 26.75 -3.45 41.66
CA TYR A 103 27.59 -4.54 41.12
C TYR A 103 28.81 -4.83 42.00
N TYR A 104 29.37 -3.79 42.62
CA TYR A 104 30.47 -3.88 43.58
C TYR A 104 30.15 -4.69 44.86
N LEU A 105 28.88 -5.01 45.14
CA LEU A 105 28.48 -5.91 46.23
C LEU A 105 28.18 -7.33 45.75
N ASN A 106 27.83 -7.49 44.48
CA ASN A 106 27.30 -8.73 43.92
C ASN A 106 28.36 -9.56 43.19
N PHE A 107 29.47 -8.94 42.80
CA PHE A 107 30.54 -9.57 42.04
C PHE A 107 31.88 -9.37 42.72
N SER A 108 32.72 -10.40 42.68
CA SER A 108 34.01 -10.39 43.37
C SER A 108 35.10 -9.75 42.53
N THR A 109 34.96 -9.77 41.20
CA THR A 109 35.95 -9.18 40.29
C THR A 109 35.32 -8.26 39.22
N PRO A 110 36.06 -7.26 38.73
CA PRO A 110 35.65 -6.39 37.63
C PRO A 110 35.28 -7.15 36.33
N GLU A 111 36.01 -8.22 36.01
CA GLU A 111 35.78 -9.06 34.82
C GLU A 111 34.44 -9.79 34.93
N GLU A 112 34.14 -10.35 36.11
CA GLU A 112 32.87 -11.02 36.39
C GLU A 112 31.69 -10.04 36.28
N ALA A 113 31.86 -8.82 36.79
CA ALA A 113 30.87 -7.77 36.65
C ALA A 113 30.59 -7.42 35.17
N LEU A 114 31.61 -7.21 34.35
CA LEU A 114 31.43 -6.92 32.92
C LEU A 114 30.76 -8.08 32.16
N ALA A 115 31.17 -9.31 32.44
CA ALA A 115 30.60 -10.50 31.79
C ALA A 115 29.09 -10.69 32.06
N ASN A 116 28.58 -10.15 33.17
CA ASN A 116 27.17 -10.20 33.55
C ASN A 116 26.34 -8.96 33.11
N ILE A 117 26.93 -8.05 32.34
CA ILE A 117 26.21 -6.89 31.78
C ILE A 117 25.83 -7.20 30.33
N HIS A 118 24.56 -7.59 30.13
CA HIS A 118 24.06 -7.97 28.82
C HIS A 118 23.83 -6.79 27.86
N ASP A 119 23.73 -5.55 28.35
CA ASP A 119 23.43 -4.36 27.54
C ASP A 119 24.67 -3.48 27.25
N LEU A 120 25.88 -4.07 27.28
CA LEU A 120 27.10 -3.37 26.83
C LEU A 120 27.01 -3.03 25.34
N VAL A 121 26.50 -3.97 24.55
CA VAL A 121 26.07 -3.76 23.17
C VAL A 121 24.55 -3.92 23.11
N GLY A 122 23.86 -2.92 22.59
CA GLY A 122 22.40 -2.94 22.42
C GLY A 122 22.01 -2.85 20.95
N ILE A 123 21.06 -3.68 20.55
CA ILE A 123 20.43 -3.66 19.22
C ILE A 123 18.96 -3.36 19.42
N THR A 124 18.39 -2.50 18.58
CA THR A 124 16.97 -2.23 18.55
C THR A 124 16.47 -2.36 17.13
N ILE A 125 15.50 -3.25 16.93
CA ILE A 125 14.73 -3.37 15.70
C ILE A 125 13.49 -2.49 15.85
N ASP A 126 13.42 -1.44 15.05
CA ASP A 126 12.26 -0.56 15.00
C ASP A 126 11.24 -1.07 13.99
N CYS A 127 10.00 -1.21 14.42
CA CYS A 127 8.87 -1.58 13.57
C CYS A 127 7.80 -0.50 13.53
N GLN A 128 6.89 -0.63 12.58
CA GLN A 128 5.87 0.38 12.31
C GLN A 128 4.85 0.51 13.44
N PHE A 129 4.16 -0.58 13.77
CA PHE A 129 3.07 -0.61 14.74
C PHE A 129 3.36 -1.53 15.92
N ILE A 130 2.64 -1.34 17.03
CA ILE A 130 2.78 -2.15 18.25
C ILE A 130 2.52 -3.64 17.95
N ARG A 131 1.55 -3.98 17.09
CA ARG A 131 1.31 -5.41 16.73
C ARG A 131 2.53 -6.08 16.10
N ASN A 132 3.33 -5.31 15.35
CA ASN A 132 4.49 -5.84 14.64
C ASN A 132 5.63 -6.23 15.58
N GLU A 133 5.62 -5.74 16.83
CA GLU A 133 6.59 -6.18 17.84
C GLU A 133 6.43 -7.67 18.12
N THR A 134 5.18 -8.13 18.26
CA THR A 134 4.87 -9.55 18.45
C THR A 134 5.18 -10.35 17.20
N ASP A 135 4.83 -9.86 16.01
CA ASP A 135 5.11 -10.53 14.74
C ASP A 135 6.62 -10.78 14.55
N LEU A 136 7.43 -9.74 14.79
CA LEU A 136 8.89 -9.83 14.69
C LEU A 136 9.51 -10.74 15.76
N TYR A 137 8.98 -10.71 16.98
CA TYR A 137 9.41 -11.64 18.01
C TYR A 137 9.16 -13.10 17.59
N GLN A 138 8.00 -13.37 16.98
CA GLN A 138 7.69 -14.71 16.45
C GLN A 138 8.62 -15.11 15.30
N THR A 139 9.04 -14.16 14.44
CA THR A 139 10.02 -14.43 13.37
C THR A 139 11.33 -15.01 13.91
N LEU A 140 11.76 -14.62 15.12
CA LEU A 140 12.99 -15.14 15.73
C LEU A 140 13.00 -16.68 15.85
N PHE A 141 11.84 -17.31 16.07
CA PHE A 141 11.77 -18.77 16.21
C PHE A 141 11.98 -19.52 14.89
N TYR A 142 11.77 -18.86 13.75
CA TYR A 142 12.02 -19.44 12.43
C TYR A 142 13.47 -19.23 12.00
N GLU A 143 14.06 -18.10 12.38
CA GLU A 143 15.40 -17.67 11.98
C GLU A 143 16.51 -18.18 12.89
N PHE A 144 16.15 -18.74 14.04
CA PHE A 144 17.08 -19.37 14.97
C PHE A 144 16.82 -20.87 15.03
N CYS A 145 17.89 -21.68 15.02
CA CYS A 145 17.79 -23.12 15.19
C CYS A 145 17.45 -23.44 16.64
N ASP A 146 16.39 -24.23 16.82
CA ASP A 146 16.05 -24.81 18.11
C ASP A 146 17.15 -25.81 18.49
N SER A 147 17.81 -25.54 19.62
CA SER A 147 18.78 -26.43 20.24
C SER A 147 18.26 -26.76 21.63
N GLN A 148 18.57 -27.95 22.14
CA GLN A 148 18.28 -28.34 23.54
C GLN A 148 19.10 -27.50 24.57
N GLU A 149 19.79 -26.46 24.12
CA GLU A 149 20.61 -25.57 24.92
C GLU A 149 19.86 -24.25 25.24
N THR A 150 20.36 -23.51 26.22
CA THR A 150 19.74 -22.25 26.69
C THR A 150 19.73 -21.14 25.62
N TYR A 151 20.58 -21.25 24.59
CA TYR A 151 20.67 -20.25 23.54
C TYR A 151 20.50 -20.88 22.16
N SER A 152 19.56 -20.34 21.39
CA SER A 152 19.30 -20.71 19.99
C SER A 152 20.29 -19.99 19.09
N ARG A 153 20.83 -20.69 18.08
CA ARG A 153 21.82 -20.12 17.13
C ARG A 153 21.12 -19.53 15.91
N PHE A 154 21.55 -18.35 15.48
CA PHE A 154 21.07 -17.72 14.25
C PHE A 154 21.41 -18.60 13.03
N ARG A 155 20.43 -18.77 12.12
CA ARG A 155 20.60 -19.55 10.88
C ARG A 155 21.44 -18.83 9.82
N GLY A 156 21.53 -17.51 9.91
CA GLY A 156 22.33 -16.70 9.01
C GLY A 156 23.83 -16.87 9.21
N ASN A 157 24.59 -15.98 8.57
CA ASN A 157 26.03 -16.15 8.43
C ASN A 157 26.82 -15.81 9.70
N GLU A 158 26.30 -14.89 10.52
CA GLU A 158 27.00 -14.40 11.70
C GLU A 158 26.78 -15.31 12.92
N PRO A 159 27.79 -15.53 13.79
CA PRO A 159 27.71 -16.41 14.95
C PRO A 159 26.98 -15.74 16.13
N VAL A 160 25.67 -15.55 15.97
CA VAL A 160 24.78 -14.89 16.93
C VAL A 160 23.89 -15.90 17.63
N PHE A 161 23.65 -15.69 18.92
CA PHE A 161 22.88 -16.59 19.77
C PHE A 161 21.90 -15.80 20.65
N LEU A 162 20.65 -16.25 20.73
CA LEU A 162 19.58 -15.62 21.51
C LEU A 162 18.98 -16.58 22.54
N ASN A 163 18.63 -16.08 23.72
CA ASN A 163 17.88 -16.84 24.72
C ASN A 163 16.37 -16.74 24.46
N LEU A 164 15.86 -17.58 23.57
CA LEU A 164 14.43 -17.62 23.22
C LEU A 164 13.55 -18.35 24.26
N HIS A 165 14.16 -18.99 25.26
CA HIS A 165 13.44 -19.61 26.38
C HIS A 165 12.99 -18.60 27.44
N MET A 166 13.48 -17.36 27.36
CA MET A 166 13.13 -16.27 28.26
C MET A 166 11.66 -15.84 28.04
N PRO A 167 10.84 -15.71 29.10
CA PRO A 167 9.47 -15.21 28.96
C PRO A 167 9.42 -13.81 28.33
N GLN A 168 8.61 -13.66 27.29
CA GLN A 168 8.39 -12.39 26.60
C GLN A 168 6.89 -12.09 26.43
N PRO A 169 6.49 -10.81 26.41
CA PRO A 169 7.34 -9.63 26.68
C PRO A 169 7.71 -9.53 28.16
N GLN A 170 8.84 -8.89 28.47
CA GLN A 170 9.26 -8.61 29.85
C GLN A 170 8.53 -7.39 30.43
N LEU A 171 8.26 -7.40 31.73
CA LEU A 171 7.76 -6.22 32.43
C LEU A 171 8.92 -5.32 32.90
N GLN A 172 8.87 -4.06 32.49
CA GLN A 172 9.77 -3.01 32.96
C GLN A 172 9.39 -2.56 34.38
N ARG A 173 10.29 -1.81 35.05
CA ARG A 173 10.04 -1.27 36.41
C ARG A 173 8.84 -0.33 36.49
N ASN A 174 8.48 0.30 35.38
CA ASN A 174 7.30 1.17 35.25
C ASN A 174 6.01 0.37 34.96
N GLY A 175 6.08 -0.96 34.83
CA GLY A 175 4.94 -1.85 34.58
C GLY A 175 4.61 -2.08 33.10
N TYR A 176 5.33 -1.45 32.16
CA TYR A 176 5.09 -1.65 30.73
C TYR A 176 5.84 -2.86 30.19
N ALA A 177 5.23 -3.52 29.20
CA ALA A 177 5.79 -4.67 28.52
C ALA A 177 6.82 -4.24 27.47
N ILE A 178 7.91 -4.98 27.34
CA ILE A 178 8.94 -4.78 26.31
C ILE A 178 9.45 -6.14 25.81
N TYR A 179 9.63 -6.26 24.50
CA TYR A 179 10.40 -7.36 23.93
C TYR A 179 11.90 -7.07 24.11
N ARG A 180 12.50 -7.72 25.10
CA ARG A 180 13.92 -7.58 25.47
C ARG A 180 14.54 -8.96 25.63
N ILE A 181 15.34 -9.37 24.66
CA ILE A 181 15.95 -10.69 24.60
C ILE A 181 17.45 -10.55 24.82
N ASP A 182 17.98 -11.30 25.79
CA ASP A 182 19.41 -11.35 26.04
C ASP A 182 20.07 -12.38 25.10
N GLY A 183 21.25 -12.04 24.58
CA GLY A 183 22.00 -12.88 23.64
C GLY A 183 23.50 -12.73 23.81
N TYR A 184 24.24 -13.47 22.99
CA TYR A 184 25.68 -13.27 22.81
C TYR A 184 26.10 -13.53 21.36
N CYS A 185 27.20 -12.91 20.94
CA CYS A 185 27.87 -13.23 19.68
C CYS A 185 29.32 -13.67 19.92
N LEU A 186 29.89 -14.33 18.92
CA LEU A 186 31.32 -14.68 18.89
C LEU A 186 32.04 -13.69 17.98
N ALA A 187 32.62 -12.66 18.59
CA ALA A 187 33.37 -11.62 17.89
C ALA A 187 34.80 -12.08 17.55
N GLU A 188 35.64 -11.14 17.09
CA GLU A 188 37.04 -11.43 16.72
C GLU A 188 37.79 -12.26 17.76
N GLY A 189 38.52 -13.28 17.29
CA GLY A 189 39.22 -14.23 18.15
C GLY A 189 38.29 -15.21 18.88
N ASN A 190 37.05 -15.40 18.42
CA ASN A 190 36.03 -16.26 19.03
C ASN A 190 35.67 -15.85 20.47
N ARG A 191 35.81 -14.55 20.77
CA ARG A 191 35.51 -13.98 22.09
C ARG A 191 34.01 -13.75 22.22
N LYS A 192 33.44 -14.22 23.33
CA LYS A 192 32.01 -14.08 23.64
C LYS A 192 31.71 -12.65 24.08
N VAL A 193 30.76 -12.00 23.41
CA VAL A 193 30.25 -10.66 23.79
C VAL A 193 28.75 -10.75 24.03
N ALA A 194 28.30 -10.40 25.22
CA ALA A 194 26.88 -10.35 25.55
C ALA A 194 26.22 -9.11 24.93
N PHE A 195 25.00 -9.26 24.45
CA PHE A 195 24.21 -8.16 23.90
C PHE A 195 22.73 -8.26 24.29
N GLU A 196 22.03 -7.14 24.16
CA GLU A 196 20.59 -7.03 24.37
C GLU A 196 19.90 -6.68 23.06
N LEU A 197 18.93 -7.50 22.65
CA LEU A 197 18.04 -7.21 21.52
C LEU A 197 16.72 -6.65 22.05
N GLN A 198 16.32 -5.50 21.54
CA GLN A 198 15.00 -4.92 21.75
C GLN A 198 14.21 -4.87 20.44
N ILE A 199 12.90 -5.13 20.51
CA ILE A 199 11.97 -4.90 19.41
C ILE A 199 10.99 -3.82 19.87
N LYS A 200 10.87 -2.74 19.09
CA LYS A 200 10.03 -1.59 19.44
C LYS A 200 9.30 -1.03 18.23
N SER A 201 8.04 -0.69 18.42
CA SER A 201 7.26 0.15 17.50
C SER A 201 7.78 1.58 17.53
N LEU A 202 7.40 2.38 16.53
CA LEU A 202 7.68 3.82 16.53
C LEU A 202 7.13 4.51 17.77
N VAL A 203 5.93 4.12 18.19
CA VAL A 203 5.26 4.69 19.37
C VAL A 203 5.97 4.31 20.65
N HIS A 204 6.29 3.02 20.88
CA HIS A 204 7.03 2.60 22.07
C HIS A 204 8.44 3.17 22.12
N ARG A 205 9.10 3.35 20.97
CA ARG A 205 10.37 4.09 20.90
C ARG A 205 10.17 5.52 21.38
N PHE A 206 9.26 6.26 20.74
CA PHE A 206 9.04 7.67 21.05
C PHE A 206 8.76 7.84 22.53
N TRP A 207 7.88 7.01 23.09
CA TRP A 207 7.60 6.98 24.51
C TRP A 207 8.84 6.69 25.36
N SER A 208 9.64 5.68 25.00
CA SER A 208 10.89 5.35 25.71
C SER A 208 11.88 6.53 25.75
N GLU A 209 12.01 7.27 24.65
CA GLU A 209 12.92 8.42 24.55
C GLU A 209 12.42 9.60 25.41
N ILE A 210 11.11 9.90 25.35
CA ILE A 210 10.48 10.95 26.16
C ILE A 210 10.52 10.59 27.65
N GLU A 211 10.18 9.36 28.02
CA GLU A 211 10.23 8.88 29.40
C GLU A 211 11.66 8.97 29.93
N HIS A 212 12.67 8.58 29.14
CA HIS A 212 14.06 8.69 29.55
C HIS A 212 14.50 10.15 29.78
N GLU A 213 14.13 11.07 28.89
CA GLU A 213 14.51 12.48 29.04
C GLU A 213 13.75 13.18 30.18
N LEU A 214 12.46 12.89 30.36
CA LEU A 214 11.63 13.55 31.37
C LEU A 214 11.78 12.90 32.75
N VAL A 215 11.69 11.58 32.83
CA VAL A 215 11.64 10.83 34.10
C VAL A 215 13.02 10.57 34.65
N TYR A 216 13.93 10.15 33.79
CA TYR A 216 15.23 9.64 34.24
C TYR A 216 16.19 10.76 34.67
N LYS A 217 16.12 11.94 34.04
CA LYS A 217 16.95 13.11 34.40
C LYS A 217 16.39 13.96 35.54
N ASN A 218 15.13 13.76 35.95
CA ASN A 218 14.45 14.59 36.96
C ASN A 218 13.87 13.74 38.13
N GLN A 219 14.56 12.66 38.52
CA GLN A 219 14.07 11.70 39.52
C GLN A 219 13.63 12.34 40.86
N GLU A 220 14.28 13.41 41.30
CA GLU A 220 13.93 14.11 42.55
C GLU A 220 12.61 14.89 42.47
N MET A 221 12.18 15.37 41.30
CA MET A 221 10.90 16.08 41.16
C MET A 221 9.70 15.15 40.94
N LEU A 222 9.93 13.94 40.44
CA LEU A 222 8.87 13.05 39.93
C LEU A 222 8.47 11.95 40.91
N SER A 223 9.26 11.73 41.96
CA SER A 223 8.97 10.76 43.01
C SER A 223 7.66 11.10 43.76
N GLU A 224 7.34 12.39 43.93
CA GLU A 224 6.23 12.85 44.77
C GLU A 224 4.96 13.30 44.02
N ASP A 225 5.04 13.61 42.72
CA ASP A 225 3.91 14.20 41.99
C ASP A 225 3.04 13.14 41.29
N ARG A 226 1.97 12.71 41.97
CA ARG A 226 0.94 11.80 41.44
C ARG A 226 0.27 12.35 40.18
N PHE A 227 0.14 13.67 40.04
CA PHE A 227 -0.47 14.27 38.86
C PHE A 227 0.39 14.04 37.62
N ILE A 228 1.70 14.24 37.70
CA ILE A 228 2.61 14.01 36.55
C ILE A 228 2.57 12.53 36.12
N LYS A 229 2.56 11.59 37.08
CA LYS A 229 2.44 10.16 36.76
C LYS A 229 1.14 9.83 36.02
N ASN A 230 0.01 10.40 36.44
CA ASN A 230 -1.27 10.21 35.78
C ASN A 230 -1.30 10.81 34.36
N VAL A 231 -0.72 12.01 34.18
CA VAL A 231 -0.62 12.64 32.86
C VAL A 231 0.26 11.81 31.93
N LEU A 232 1.42 11.34 32.40
CA LEU A 232 2.31 10.47 31.63
C LEU A 232 1.61 9.16 31.24
N GLY A 233 0.89 8.52 32.17
CA GLY A 233 0.06 7.35 31.87
C GLY A 233 -0.98 7.62 30.78
N SER A 234 -1.72 8.72 30.90
CA SER A 234 -2.74 9.09 29.90
C SER A 234 -2.13 9.42 28.53
N ILE A 235 -0.95 10.05 28.46
CA ILE A 235 -0.26 10.29 27.19
C ILE A 235 0.10 8.96 26.53
N LYS A 236 0.62 8.00 27.32
CA LYS A 236 0.98 6.67 26.85
C LYS A 236 -0.25 5.91 26.33
N ASP A 237 -1.36 5.93 27.06
CA ASP A 237 -2.61 5.30 26.61
C ASP A 237 -3.13 5.91 25.29
N ASN A 238 -3.05 7.24 25.15
CA ASN A 238 -3.43 7.92 23.92
C ASN A 238 -2.49 7.55 22.76
N LEU A 239 -1.20 7.37 23.01
CA LEU A 239 -0.24 6.93 22.00
C LEU A 239 -0.56 5.50 21.51
N ASP A 240 -0.94 4.59 22.41
CA ASP A 240 -1.37 3.23 22.05
C ASP A 240 -2.65 3.26 21.19
N VAL A 241 -3.60 4.16 21.50
CA VAL A 241 -4.81 4.37 20.66
C VAL A 241 -4.46 4.93 19.28
N VAL A 242 -3.54 5.90 19.21
CA VAL A 242 -3.09 6.47 17.93
C VAL A 242 -2.39 5.42 17.08
N ASP A 243 -1.55 4.57 17.68
CA ASP A 243 -0.90 3.45 16.99
C ASP A 243 -1.96 2.53 16.34
N HIS A 244 -2.96 2.13 17.13
CA HIS A 244 -4.04 1.27 16.63
C HIS A 244 -4.84 1.92 15.49
N GLN A 245 -5.14 3.22 15.58
CA GLN A 245 -5.84 3.94 14.51
C GLN A 245 -5.00 4.02 13.23
N LEU A 246 -3.69 4.25 13.35
CA LEU A 246 -2.80 4.28 12.20
C LEU A 246 -2.63 2.89 11.57
N ASP A 247 -2.59 1.82 12.37
CA ASP A 247 -2.55 0.45 11.86
C ASP A 247 -3.83 0.08 11.10
N LEU A 248 -5.00 0.48 11.58
CA LEU A 248 -6.28 0.30 10.87
C LEU A 248 -6.29 1.02 9.53
N VAL A 249 -5.84 2.28 9.49
CA VAL A 249 -5.73 3.05 8.25
C VAL A 249 -4.71 2.41 7.29
N TYR A 250 -3.56 1.99 7.82
CA TYR A 250 -2.53 1.31 7.03
C TYR A 250 -3.04 0.00 6.45
N THR A 251 -3.75 -0.81 7.23
CA THR A 251 -4.34 -2.07 6.76
C THR A 251 -5.44 -1.84 5.74
N GLN A 252 -6.25 -0.78 5.88
CA GLN A 252 -7.26 -0.43 4.88
C GLN A 252 -6.61 0.03 3.57
N ILE A 253 -5.61 0.90 3.64
CA ILE A 253 -4.84 1.37 2.48
C ILE A 253 -4.08 0.20 1.84
N HIS A 254 -3.48 -0.69 2.63
CA HIS A 254 -2.79 -1.88 2.15
C HIS A 254 -3.73 -2.95 1.60
N ALA A 255 -4.93 -3.10 2.14
CA ALA A 255 -5.97 -3.93 1.52
C ALA A 255 -6.47 -3.34 0.20
N GLU A 256 -6.39 -2.02 0.02
CA GLU A 256 -6.66 -1.33 -1.24
C GLU A 256 -5.46 -1.37 -2.21
N SER A 257 -4.22 -1.35 -1.72
CA SER A 257 -3.00 -1.39 -2.54
C SER A 257 -2.46 -2.80 -2.83
N GLU A 258 -2.70 -3.81 -2.00
CA GLU A 258 -2.51 -5.23 -2.36
C GLU A 258 -3.48 -5.63 -3.48
N ARG A 259 -4.66 -4.99 -3.60
CA ARG A 259 -5.51 -5.09 -4.80
C ARG A 259 -4.88 -4.43 -6.03
N THR A 260 -3.93 -3.50 -5.88
CA THR A 260 -3.23 -2.86 -7.00
C THR A 260 -2.01 -3.66 -7.50
N VAL A 261 -1.32 -4.40 -6.62
CA VAL A 261 -0.20 -5.30 -7.03
C VAL A 261 -0.72 -6.65 -7.54
N ILE A 262 -1.83 -7.16 -7.01
CA ILE A 262 -2.58 -8.31 -7.56
C ILE A 262 -3.48 -7.87 -8.73
N GLY A 263 -3.54 -6.56 -9.03
CA GLY A 263 -4.48 -5.93 -9.95
C GLY A 263 -4.05 -5.82 -11.41
N MET A 264 -2.88 -6.32 -11.80
CA MET A 264 -2.44 -6.29 -13.21
C MET A 264 -2.91 -7.49 -14.03
N ASP A 265 -3.76 -8.34 -13.47
CA ASP A 265 -4.59 -9.22 -14.29
C ASP A 265 -5.71 -8.42 -14.99
N ALA A 266 -6.33 -9.04 -15.98
CA ALA A 266 -7.39 -8.40 -16.77
C ALA A 266 -8.55 -7.86 -15.92
N THR A 267 -8.84 -8.50 -14.79
CA THR A 267 -10.02 -8.23 -13.96
C THR A 267 -9.75 -7.08 -12.98
N GLY A 268 -8.57 -7.09 -12.37
CA GLY A 268 -8.08 -6.02 -11.50
C GLY A 268 -7.98 -4.69 -12.24
N PHE A 269 -7.35 -4.69 -13.42
CA PHE A 269 -7.18 -3.49 -14.23
C PHE A 269 -8.51 -2.88 -14.64
N LYS A 270 -9.46 -3.70 -15.12
CA LYS A 270 -10.79 -3.21 -15.52
C LYS A 270 -11.54 -2.55 -14.35
N ARG A 271 -11.51 -3.18 -13.17
CA ARG A 271 -12.15 -2.62 -11.97
C ARG A 271 -11.50 -1.31 -11.53
N MET A 272 -10.17 -1.22 -11.54
CA MET A 272 -9.45 0.01 -11.20
C MET A 272 -9.74 1.12 -12.21
N THR A 273 -9.72 0.80 -13.50
CA THR A 273 -10.02 1.73 -14.59
C THR A 273 -11.46 2.24 -14.48
N ALA A 274 -12.44 1.35 -14.26
CA ALA A 274 -13.83 1.74 -14.07
C ALA A 274 -14.01 2.67 -12.87
N ASN A 275 -13.36 2.38 -11.73
CA ASN A 275 -13.41 3.26 -10.57
C ASN A 275 -12.78 4.63 -10.85
N SER A 276 -11.60 4.67 -11.48
CA SER A 276 -10.91 5.91 -11.83
C SER A 276 -11.71 6.77 -12.81
N ILE A 277 -12.34 6.15 -13.82
CA ILE A 277 -13.23 6.82 -14.77
C ILE A 277 -14.45 7.38 -14.02
N ASN A 278 -15.08 6.58 -13.16
CA ASN A 278 -16.24 7.02 -12.40
C ASN A 278 -15.91 8.24 -11.50
N GLU A 279 -14.76 8.21 -10.80
CA GLU A 279 -14.28 9.36 -10.03
C GLU A 279 -14.04 10.61 -10.90
N LEU A 280 -13.41 10.43 -12.07
CA LEU A 280 -13.15 11.50 -13.02
C LEU A 280 -14.46 12.15 -13.47
N VAL A 281 -15.45 11.35 -13.85
CA VAL A 281 -16.78 11.83 -14.27
C VAL A 281 -17.47 12.56 -13.13
N HIS A 282 -17.53 11.97 -11.94
CA HIS A 282 -18.14 12.64 -10.78
C HIS A 282 -17.50 13.99 -10.48
N LEU A 283 -16.17 14.09 -10.54
CA LEU A 283 -15.44 15.34 -10.35
C LEU A 283 -15.81 16.35 -11.45
N LYS A 284 -15.63 15.97 -12.72
CA LYS A 284 -15.79 16.88 -13.86
C LYS A 284 -17.23 17.29 -14.11
N MET A 285 -18.21 16.42 -13.84
CA MET A 285 -19.62 16.78 -13.89
C MET A 285 -20.03 17.73 -12.77
N ARG A 286 -19.46 17.58 -11.57
CA ARG A 286 -19.72 18.53 -10.48
C ARG A 286 -19.17 19.91 -10.82
N GLU A 287 -17.98 19.98 -11.43
CA GLU A 287 -17.36 21.22 -11.91
C GLU A 287 -18.16 21.85 -13.06
N SER A 288 -18.50 21.04 -14.07
CA SER A 288 -19.05 21.52 -15.33
C SER A 288 -20.57 21.53 -15.41
N VAL A 289 -21.32 20.75 -14.65
CA VAL A 289 -22.80 20.69 -14.73
C VAL A 289 -23.45 21.10 -13.40
N GLY A 290 -22.82 20.76 -12.27
CA GLY A 290 -23.27 21.11 -10.92
C GLY A 290 -23.97 19.98 -10.16
N PHE A 291 -24.18 18.83 -10.80
CA PHE A 291 -24.70 17.61 -10.20
C PHE A 291 -23.98 16.39 -10.77
N THR A 292 -24.26 15.20 -10.23
CA THR A 292 -23.70 13.93 -10.71
C THR A 292 -24.80 12.88 -10.81
N PHE A 293 -24.64 11.90 -11.70
CA PHE A 293 -25.51 10.71 -11.78
C PHE A 293 -24.67 9.43 -11.62
N ASP A 294 -25.34 8.27 -11.64
CA ASP A 294 -24.67 6.98 -11.53
C ASP A 294 -24.02 6.58 -12.86
N PHE A 295 -22.70 6.69 -12.96
CA PHE A 295 -21.92 6.35 -14.16
C PHE A 295 -21.19 5.00 -14.03
N ARG A 296 -21.55 4.16 -13.04
CA ARG A 296 -20.79 2.94 -12.74
C ARG A 296 -20.83 1.92 -13.87
N LYS A 297 -21.99 1.71 -14.50
CA LYS A 297 -22.14 0.75 -15.60
C LYS A 297 -21.42 1.23 -16.87
N ASP A 298 -21.50 2.52 -17.16
CA ASP A 298 -20.81 3.17 -18.27
C ASP A 298 -19.29 3.09 -18.12
N ALA A 299 -18.79 3.35 -16.90
CA ALA A 299 -17.37 3.21 -16.59
C ALA A 299 -16.87 1.76 -16.72
N ALA A 300 -17.70 0.77 -16.37
CA ALA A 300 -17.35 -0.64 -16.54
C ALA A 300 -17.16 -1.03 -18.00
N ILE A 301 -18.10 -0.66 -18.89
CA ILE A 301 -17.95 -0.95 -20.32
C ILE A 301 -16.79 -0.16 -20.96
N LEU A 302 -16.53 1.08 -20.52
CA LEU A 302 -15.34 1.84 -20.97
C LEU A 302 -14.04 1.13 -20.56
N ALA A 303 -13.96 0.60 -19.34
CA ALA A 303 -12.81 -0.17 -18.89
C ALA A 303 -12.62 -1.48 -19.68
N GLN A 304 -13.72 -2.18 -19.99
CA GLN A 304 -13.72 -3.35 -20.88
C GLN A 304 -13.22 -2.98 -22.28
N TYR A 305 -13.70 -1.87 -22.83
CA TYR A 305 -13.27 -1.33 -24.12
C TYR A 305 -11.77 -1.04 -24.15
N ILE A 306 -11.27 -0.27 -23.17
CA ILE A 306 -9.85 0.07 -23.03
C ILE A 306 -9.00 -1.19 -22.97
N TYR A 307 -9.41 -2.18 -22.17
CA TYR A 307 -8.69 -3.45 -22.07
C TYR A 307 -8.59 -4.18 -23.42
N ILE A 308 -9.71 -4.30 -24.14
CA ILE A 308 -9.74 -4.97 -25.45
C ILE A 308 -8.88 -4.23 -26.47
N ARG A 309 -8.96 -2.88 -26.49
CA ARG A 309 -8.31 -2.05 -27.49
C ARG A 309 -6.80 -1.99 -27.35
N TYR A 310 -6.31 -1.86 -26.12
CA TYR A 310 -4.89 -1.55 -25.86
C TYR A 310 -4.08 -2.72 -25.30
N PHE A 311 -4.73 -3.70 -24.67
CA PHE A 311 -4.05 -4.70 -23.84
C PHE A 311 -4.29 -6.15 -24.28
N LEU A 312 -5.45 -6.50 -24.83
CA LEU A 312 -5.81 -7.91 -25.12
C LEU A 312 -4.77 -8.65 -25.99
N ASN A 313 -4.15 -7.96 -26.96
CA ASN A 313 -3.13 -8.51 -27.86
C ASN A 313 -1.75 -7.83 -27.68
N GLY A 314 -1.54 -7.13 -26.56
CA GLY A 314 -0.34 -6.34 -26.31
C GLY A 314 0.78 -7.12 -25.59
N ASN A 315 2.03 -6.70 -25.82
CA ASN A 315 3.18 -7.12 -25.01
C ASN A 315 3.47 -6.06 -23.93
N ASN A 316 4.02 -6.50 -22.78
CA ASN A 316 4.35 -5.66 -21.61
C ASN A 316 3.12 -4.92 -21.03
N ASN A 317 2.00 -5.62 -20.92
CA ASN A 317 0.73 -5.02 -20.50
C ASN A 317 0.77 -4.42 -19.09
N GLU A 318 1.47 -5.06 -18.16
CA GLU A 318 1.62 -4.61 -16.78
C GLU A 318 2.12 -3.16 -16.68
N VAL A 319 3.20 -2.84 -17.39
CA VAL A 319 3.78 -1.48 -17.41
C VAL A 319 2.84 -0.49 -18.07
N LYS A 320 2.28 -0.84 -19.23
CA LYS A 320 1.34 0.02 -19.98
C LYS A 320 0.04 0.29 -19.20
N MET A 321 -0.39 -0.64 -18.36
CA MET A 321 -1.56 -0.47 -17.51
C MET A 321 -1.31 0.59 -16.43
N VAL A 322 -0.11 0.64 -15.85
CA VAL A 322 0.29 1.73 -14.93
C VAL A 322 0.28 3.06 -15.65
N GLU A 323 0.97 3.14 -16.79
CA GLU A 323 1.05 4.36 -17.60
C GLU A 323 -0.35 4.88 -17.98
N PHE A 324 -1.27 3.97 -18.30
CA PHE A 324 -2.66 4.33 -18.59
C PHE A 324 -3.42 4.86 -17.36
N LEU A 325 -3.24 4.26 -16.19
CA LEU A 325 -3.85 4.75 -14.95
C LEU A 325 -3.28 6.13 -14.54
N GLU A 326 -1.99 6.36 -14.76
CA GLU A 326 -1.36 7.67 -14.60
C GLU A 326 -1.97 8.70 -15.56
N HIS A 327 -2.15 8.34 -16.83
CA HIS A 327 -2.83 9.17 -17.82
C HIS A 327 -4.25 9.56 -17.38
N LEU A 328 -5.05 8.58 -16.91
CA LEU A 328 -6.39 8.86 -16.36
C LEU A 328 -6.35 9.82 -15.17
N ASN A 329 -5.36 9.68 -14.28
CA ASN A 329 -5.21 10.57 -13.14
C ASN A 329 -4.86 11.99 -13.57
N MET A 330 -4.07 12.16 -14.63
CA MET A 330 -3.74 13.47 -15.19
C MET A 330 -4.96 14.19 -15.77
N LEU A 331 -5.94 13.47 -16.33
CA LEU A 331 -7.19 14.05 -16.84
C LEU A 331 -8.01 14.77 -15.75
N LYS A 332 -7.82 14.44 -14.47
CA LYS A 332 -8.47 15.17 -13.36
C LYS A 332 -8.08 16.66 -13.36
N ASN A 333 -6.89 17.01 -13.86
CA ASN A 333 -6.42 18.39 -13.96
C ASN A 333 -6.68 19.04 -15.33
N SER A 334 -7.10 18.25 -16.32
CA SER A 334 -7.41 18.75 -17.67
C SER A 334 -8.80 19.38 -17.74
N PRO A 335 -9.03 20.34 -18.65
CA PRO A 335 -10.38 20.86 -18.91
C PRO A 335 -11.24 19.77 -19.58
N MET A 336 -12.40 19.49 -19.00
CA MET A 336 -13.41 18.59 -19.56
C MET A 336 -14.79 19.16 -19.21
N ASP A 337 -15.53 19.61 -20.22
CA ASP A 337 -16.81 20.29 -20.06
C ASP A 337 -17.94 19.49 -20.70
N PHE A 338 -18.84 18.98 -19.86
CA PHE A 338 -20.01 18.20 -20.26
C PHE A 338 -21.18 19.06 -20.78
N ARG A 339 -21.02 20.39 -20.87
CA ARG A 339 -22.01 21.30 -21.48
C ARG A 339 -21.74 21.58 -22.95
N SER A 340 -20.53 21.28 -23.42
CA SER A 340 -20.09 21.61 -24.77
C SER A 340 -20.50 20.51 -25.75
N SER A 341 -21.01 20.88 -26.93
CA SER A 341 -21.37 19.89 -27.96
C SER A 341 -20.12 19.19 -28.51
N LEU A 342 -20.22 17.89 -28.74
CA LEU A 342 -19.14 17.10 -29.35
C LEU A 342 -19.20 17.25 -30.88
N GLU A 343 -18.13 17.77 -31.48
CA GLU A 343 -18.00 17.95 -32.92
C GLU A 343 -17.34 16.73 -33.59
N MET A 344 -17.73 16.46 -34.84
CA MET A 344 -17.27 15.32 -35.63
C MET A 344 -16.65 15.80 -36.94
N GLU A 345 -15.36 15.52 -37.13
CA GLU A 345 -14.63 15.94 -38.34
C GLU A 345 -14.78 14.92 -39.47
N GLY A 346 -15.79 15.06 -40.32
CA GLY A 346 -15.92 14.29 -41.56
C GLY A 346 -17.25 13.54 -41.70
N LYS A 347 -17.27 12.54 -42.62
CA LYS A 347 -18.44 11.69 -42.86
C LYS A 347 -18.19 10.30 -42.30
N PHE A 348 -19.11 9.82 -41.47
CA PHE A 348 -19.06 8.48 -40.92
C PHE A 348 -19.56 7.44 -41.92
N THR A 349 -18.77 6.40 -42.14
CA THR A 349 -19.11 5.21 -42.92
C THR A 349 -18.28 4.03 -42.41
N HIS A 350 -18.87 2.84 -42.32
CA HIS A 350 -18.15 1.63 -41.92
C HIS A 350 -18.51 0.43 -42.83
N PRO A 351 -17.55 -0.43 -43.22
CA PRO A 351 -17.83 -1.55 -44.14
C PRO A 351 -18.69 -2.66 -43.52
N ASP A 352 -18.54 -2.90 -42.23
CA ASP A 352 -19.38 -3.83 -41.48
C ASP A 352 -20.80 -3.26 -41.23
N PRO A 353 -21.88 -3.96 -41.60
CA PRO A 353 -23.25 -3.47 -41.44
C PRO A 353 -23.66 -3.16 -40.00
N PHE A 354 -23.18 -3.96 -39.02
CA PHE A 354 -23.51 -3.75 -37.61
C PHE A 354 -22.86 -2.46 -37.11
N CYS A 355 -21.54 -2.32 -37.30
CA CYS A 355 -20.81 -1.11 -36.88
C CYS A 355 -21.35 0.15 -37.57
N ASN A 356 -21.70 0.06 -38.86
CA ASN A 356 -22.25 1.19 -39.60
C ASN A 356 -23.59 1.65 -39.02
N ARG A 357 -24.51 0.71 -38.73
CA ARG A 357 -25.83 1.03 -38.18
C ARG A 357 -25.75 1.60 -36.76
N ILE A 358 -24.95 0.96 -35.89
CA ILE A 358 -24.71 1.42 -34.51
C ILE A 358 -24.03 2.79 -34.49
N GLY A 359 -23.02 3.02 -35.34
CA GLY A 359 -22.33 4.29 -35.39
C GLY A 359 -23.22 5.45 -35.85
N PHE A 360 -24.11 5.24 -36.83
CA PHE A 360 -25.13 6.24 -37.19
C PHE A 360 -26.09 6.53 -36.03
N TYR A 361 -26.47 5.51 -35.26
CA TYR A 361 -27.28 5.70 -34.06
C TYR A 361 -26.54 6.54 -33.02
N PHE A 362 -25.27 6.23 -32.71
CA PHE A 362 -24.46 7.02 -31.79
C PHE A 362 -24.38 8.49 -32.21
N LEU A 363 -24.12 8.77 -33.50
CA LEU A 363 -24.11 10.14 -34.01
C LEU A 363 -25.46 10.87 -33.85
N SER A 364 -26.58 10.14 -33.87
CA SER A 364 -27.90 10.72 -33.68
C SER A 364 -28.22 11.05 -32.21
N VAL A 365 -27.61 10.33 -31.26
CA VAL A 365 -27.88 10.47 -29.81
C VAL A 365 -26.81 11.26 -29.04
N ILE A 366 -25.58 11.36 -29.54
CA ILE A 366 -24.41 11.88 -28.81
C ILE A 366 -24.54 13.32 -28.27
N ASN A 367 -25.35 14.17 -28.90
CA ASN A 367 -25.59 15.54 -28.47
C ASN A 367 -27.08 15.80 -28.13
N THR A 368 -27.90 14.75 -28.06
CA THR A 368 -29.34 14.85 -27.81
C THR A 368 -29.77 14.09 -26.56
N ASP A 369 -29.10 12.98 -26.23
CA ASP A 369 -29.27 12.23 -25.01
C ASP A 369 -28.07 12.44 -24.07
N PHE A 370 -28.34 12.75 -22.80
CA PHE A 370 -27.30 13.16 -21.86
C PHE A 370 -26.43 12.01 -21.37
N GLU A 371 -26.97 10.80 -21.21
CA GLU A 371 -26.19 9.63 -20.78
C GLU A 371 -25.19 9.27 -21.88
N TRP A 372 -25.65 9.25 -23.14
CA TRP A 372 -24.79 9.08 -24.31
C TRP A 372 -23.76 10.21 -24.45
N HIS A 373 -24.17 11.46 -24.22
CA HIS A 373 -23.26 12.60 -24.27
C HIS A 373 -22.14 12.48 -23.24
N ALA A 374 -22.47 12.13 -22.00
CA ALA A 374 -21.50 11.93 -20.94
C ALA A 374 -20.56 10.76 -21.27
N PHE A 375 -21.10 9.65 -21.78
CA PHE A 375 -20.33 8.49 -22.22
C PHE A 375 -19.26 8.86 -23.26
N PHE A 376 -19.66 9.53 -24.33
CA PHE A 376 -18.74 9.88 -25.42
C PHE A 376 -17.78 11.01 -25.05
N THR A 377 -18.18 11.95 -24.20
CA THR A 377 -17.28 12.98 -23.66
C THR A 377 -16.07 12.32 -22.97
N VAL A 378 -16.34 11.29 -22.17
CA VAL A 378 -15.31 10.55 -21.45
C VAL A 378 -14.50 9.68 -22.40
N LEU A 379 -15.16 8.95 -23.31
CA LEU A 379 -14.48 8.11 -24.31
C LEU A 379 -13.46 8.93 -25.13
N PHE A 380 -13.86 10.11 -25.60
CA PHE A 380 -13.00 10.99 -26.41
C PHE A 380 -11.91 11.66 -25.59
N ALA A 381 -12.16 12.00 -24.32
CA ALA A 381 -11.12 12.57 -23.48
C ALA A 381 -10.04 11.56 -23.07
N ILE A 382 -10.41 10.27 -22.96
CA ILE A 382 -9.48 9.19 -22.61
C ILE A 382 -8.58 8.82 -23.79
N GLN A 383 -9.10 8.95 -25.02
CA GLN A 383 -8.36 8.60 -26.23
C GLN A 383 -7.69 9.83 -26.84
N ASP A 384 -6.38 9.74 -27.06
CA ASP A 384 -5.64 10.77 -27.82
C ASP A 384 -5.78 10.51 -29.33
N ALA A 385 -7.01 10.55 -29.83
CA ALA A 385 -7.37 10.28 -31.23
C ALA A 385 -8.60 11.09 -31.69
N PRO A 386 -8.81 11.29 -33.00
CA PRO A 386 -9.97 12.01 -33.52
C PRO A 386 -11.31 11.35 -33.11
N ASN A 387 -12.32 12.16 -32.76
CA ASN A 387 -13.62 11.68 -32.25
C ASN A 387 -14.30 10.61 -33.13
N LEU A 388 -14.24 10.76 -34.46
CA LEU A 388 -14.82 9.78 -35.39
C LEU A 388 -14.05 8.44 -35.40
N GLU A 389 -12.73 8.47 -35.17
CA GLU A 389 -11.92 7.26 -35.04
C GLU A 389 -12.28 6.54 -33.74
N CYS A 390 -12.35 7.27 -32.62
CA CYS A 390 -12.75 6.74 -31.32
C CYS A 390 -14.13 6.08 -31.37
N LEU A 391 -15.09 6.69 -32.08
CA LEU A 391 -16.44 6.14 -32.27
C LEU A 391 -16.44 4.86 -33.10
N ASN A 392 -15.67 4.81 -34.20
CA ASN A 392 -15.50 3.60 -35.01
C ASN A 392 -14.86 2.48 -34.18
N ASP A 393 -13.77 2.77 -33.48
CA ASP A 393 -13.07 1.79 -32.63
C ASP A 393 -14.00 1.21 -31.56
N PHE A 394 -14.83 2.06 -30.95
CA PHE A 394 -15.82 1.60 -29.98
C PHE A 394 -16.88 0.69 -30.61
N ALA A 395 -17.41 1.05 -31.79
CA ALA A 395 -18.39 0.23 -32.51
C ALA A 395 -17.81 -1.15 -32.90
N GLU A 396 -16.54 -1.20 -33.33
CA GLU A 396 -15.86 -2.47 -33.62
C GLU A 396 -15.70 -3.35 -32.38
N VAL A 397 -15.26 -2.77 -31.26
CA VAL A 397 -15.11 -3.52 -30.00
C VAL A 397 -16.46 -4.03 -29.51
N LEU A 398 -17.51 -3.21 -29.61
CA LEU A 398 -18.88 -3.61 -29.29
C LEU A 398 -19.34 -4.79 -30.15
N SER A 399 -19.07 -4.75 -31.45
CA SER A 399 -19.33 -5.86 -32.38
C SER A 399 -18.61 -7.14 -31.95
N ARG A 400 -17.32 -7.05 -31.58
CA ARG A 400 -16.53 -8.21 -31.10
C ARG A 400 -17.03 -8.79 -29.77
N LEU A 401 -17.61 -7.97 -28.90
CA LEU A 401 -18.22 -8.42 -27.64
C LEU A 401 -19.49 -9.24 -27.87
N LEU A 402 -20.26 -8.90 -28.91
CA LEU A 402 -21.53 -9.56 -29.25
C LEU A 402 -21.35 -10.74 -30.22
N ILE A 403 -20.41 -10.62 -31.15
CA ILE A 403 -20.20 -11.55 -32.27
C ILE A 403 -18.77 -12.08 -32.22
N GLN A 404 -18.60 -13.31 -31.77
CA GLN A 404 -17.29 -13.97 -31.75
C GLN A 404 -16.84 -14.27 -33.19
N PRO A 405 -15.73 -13.67 -33.70
CA PRO A 405 -15.37 -13.74 -35.12
C PRO A 405 -15.23 -15.16 -35.65
N GLY A 406 -14.45 -16.02 -34.97
CA GLY A 406 -14.21 -17.39 -35.43
C GLY A 406 -15.45 -18.29 -35.40
N TRP A 407 -16.33 -18.13 -34.41
CA TRP A 407 -17.61 -18.87 -34.40
C TRP A 407 -18.52 -18.41 -35.53
N TYR A 408 -18.62 -17.10 -35.75
CA TYR A 408 -19.55 -16.52 -36.71
C TYR A 408 -19.13 -16.76 -38.16
N GLU A 409 -17.82 -16.72 -38.46
CA GLU A 409 -17.29 -17.05 -39.79
C GLU A 409 -17.62 -18.48 -40.23
N SER A 410 -17.73 -19.41 -39.26
CA SER A 410 -18.07 -20.81 -39.53
C SER A 410 -19.57 -21.08 -39.71
N ARG A 411 -20.44 -20.09 -39.49
CA ARG A 411 -21.89 -20.25 -39.62
C ARG A 411 -22.32 -20.24 -41.08
N PHE A 412 -23.30 -21.06 -41.41
CA PHE A 412 -23.81 -21.31 -42.75
C PHE A 412 -22.75 -21.90 -43.69
N ALA A 413 -21.76 -22.61 -43.14
CA ALA A 413 -20.64 -23.17 -43.92
C ALA A 413 -21.07 -24.24 -44.93
N ASP A 414 -22.23 -24.87 -44.72
CA ASP A 414 -22.81 -25.86 -45.64
C ASP A 414 -23.54 -25.22 -46.83
N TRP A 415 -23.71 -23.88 -46.84
CA TRP A 415 -24.37 -23.13 -47.92
C TRP A 415 -23.35 -22.67 -48.96
N ASP A 416 -23.84 -22.12 -50.09
CA ASP A 416 -22.97 -21.44 -51.05
C ASP A 416 -22.21 -20.28 -50.36
N PRO A 417 -20.91 -20.06 -50.63
CA PRO A 417 -20.13 -19.02 -49.96
C PRO A 417 -20.68 -17.60 -50.08
N GLU A 418 -21.32 -17.26 -51.21
CA GLU A 418 -21.93 -15.94 -51.41
C GLU A 418 -23.22 -15.83 -50.61
N GLU A 419 -24.07 -16.87 -50.62
CA GLU A 419 -25.30 -16.95 -49.82
C GLU A 419 -25.01 -16.92 -48.31
N ALA A 420 -23.99 -17.65 -47.87
CA ALA A 420 -23.57 -17.68 -46.47
C ALA A 420 -23.11 -16.29 -46.00
N GLU A 421 -22.39 -15.54 -46.83
CA GLU A 421 -21.98 -14.17 -46.51
C GLU A 421 -23.16 -13.20 -46.49
N GLN A 422 -24.10 -13.33 -47.43
CA GLN A 422 -25.33 -12.54 -47.43
C GLN A 422 -26.15 -12.79 -46.16
N ALA A 423 -26.31 -14.05 -45.75
CA ALA A 423 -26.98 -14.43 -44.51
C ALA A 423 -26.31 -13.80 -43.28
N ARG A 424 -24.98 -13.90 -43.18
CA ARG A 424 -24.21 -13.31 -42.08
C ARG A 424 -24.34 -11.78 -42.03
N ARG A 425 -24.33 -11.10 -43.17
CA ARG A 425 -24.53 -9.63 -43.25
C ARG A 425 -25.95 -9.23 -42.84
N LEU A 426 -26.95 -10.00 -43.27
CA LEU A 426 -28.34 -9.77 -42.91
C LEU A 426 -28.55 -9.88 -41.40
N CYS A 427 -28.07 -10.97 -40.80
CA CYS A 427 -28.15 -11.19 -39.36
C CYS A 427 -27.44 -10.11 -38.52
N ARG A 428 -26.27 -9.63 -38.97
CA ARG A 428 -25.58 -8.49 -38.33
C ARG A 428 -26.42 -7.22 -38.35
N THR A 429 -27.08 -6.95 -39.47
CA THR A 429 -27.98 -5.80 -39.62
C THR A 429 -29.17 -5.92 -38.68
N SER A 430 -29.81 -7.08 -38.62
CA SER A 430 -30.94 -7.38 -37.73
C SER A 430 -30.60 -7.17 -36.25
N LEU A 431 -29.41 -7.61 -35.83
CA LEU A 431 -28.92 -7.41 -34.46
C LEU A 431 -28.76 -5.92 -34.13
N ALA A 432 -28.08 -5.18 -35.02
CA ALA A 432 -27.88 -3.75 -34.82
C ALA A 432 -29.21 -3.01 -34.75
N GLU A 433 -30.17 -3.32 -35.62
CA GLU A 433 -31.50 -2.74 -35.60
C GLU A 433 -32.25 -3.02 -34.28
N GLY A 434 -32.24 -4.28 -33.82
CA GLY A 434 -32.89 -4.63 -32.56
C GLY A 434 -32.29 -3.94 -31.33
N MET A 435 -31.00 -3.62 -31.36
CA MET A 435 -30.35 -2.83 -30.32
C MET A 435 -30.71 -1.34 -30.39
N VAL A 436 -30.58 -0.71 -31.58
CA VAL A 436 -30.81 0.75 -31.70
C VAL A 436 -32.28 1.14 -31.48
N GLU A 437 -33.21 0.22 -31.75
CA GLU A 437 -34.65 0.45 -31.49
C GLU A 437 -34.99 0.59 -30.00
N GLN A 438 -34.12 0.14 -29.08
CA GLN A 438 -34.36 0.27 -27.64
C GLN A 438 -34.17 1.71 -27.14
N GLY A 439 -33.39 2.53 -27.85
CA GLY A 439 -33.23 3.95 -27.51
C GLY A 439 -32.60 4.25 -26.15
N THR A 440 -31.91 3.28 -25.51
CA THR A 440 -31.33 3.41 -24.18
C THR A 440 -29.81 3.15 -24.19
N ILE A 441 -29.06 3.78 -23.30
CA ILE A 441 -27.64 3.48 -23.09
C ILE A 441 -27.40 2.07 -22.54
N GLU A 442 -28.40 1.49 -21.88
CA GLU A 442 -28.30 0.16 -21.29
C GLU A 442 -27.96 -0.95 -22.31
N ILE A 443 -28.17 -0.70 -23.61
CA ILE A 443 -27.82 -1.65 -24.68
C ILE A 443 -26.32 -1.94 -24.78
N ILE A 444 -25.45 -1.08 -24.22
CA ILE A 444 -24.00 -1.28 -24.19
C ILE A 444 -23.47 -1.76 -22.83
N HIS A 445 -24.31 -1.89 -21.80
CA HIS A 445 -23.85 -2.36 -20.49
C HIS A 445 -23.53 -3.86 -20.52
N GLU A 446 -22.53 -4.29 -19.75
CA GLU A 446 -21.98 -5.66 -19.80
C GLU A 446 -23.06 -6.74 -19.58
N ASP A 447 -23.96 -6.51 -18.62
CA ASP A 447 -25.08 -7.39 -18.28
C ASP A 447 -26.10 -7.52 -19.43
N SER A 448 -26.33 -6.45 -20.18
CA SER A 448 -27.18 -6.45 -21.37
C SER A 448 -26.49 -7.13 -22.54
N LEU A 449 -25.22 -6.81 -22.80
CA LEU A 449 -24.43 -7.37 -23.90
C LEU A 449 -24.34 -8.89 -23.83
N LEU A 450 -24.10 -9.45 -22.64
CA LEU A 450 -24.07 -10.91 -22.46
C LEU A 450 -25.40 -11.57 -22.84
N LYS A 451 -26.53 -10.97 -22.45
CA LYS A 451 -27.87 -11.48 -22.77
C LYS A 451 -28.15 -11.33 -24.26
N ILE A 452 -27.87 -10.17 -24.86
CA ILE A 452 -28.06 -9.91 -26.29
C ILE A 452 -27.21 -10.90 -27.12
N ALA A 453 -25.94 -11.11 -26.77
CA ALA A 453 -25.06 -12.07 -27.45
C ALA A 453 -25.63 -13.50 -27.38
N SER A 454 -26.18 -13.91 -26.23
CA SER A 454 -26.80 -15.22 -26.07
C SER A 454 -28.07 -15.40 -26.91
N ILE A 455 -28.92 -14.37 -26.97
CA ILE A 455 -30.11 -14.33 -27.81
C ILE A 455 -29.71 -14.44 -29.27
N PHE A 456 -28.77 -13.60 -29.70
CA PHE A 456 -28.28 -13.58 -31.07
C PHE A 456 -27.72 -14.95 -31.47
N ARG A 457 -26.85 -15.55 -30.64
CA ARG A 457 -26.29 -16.88 -30.89
C ARG A 457 -27.37 -17.94 -31.11
N ARG A 458 -28.36 -17.99 -30.22
CA ARG A 458 -29.48 -18.92 -30.33
C ARG A 458 -30.29 -18.71 -31.61
N THR A 459 -30.54 -17.45 -31.98
CA THR A 459 -31.23 -17.11 -33.23
C THR A 459 -30.47 -17.60 -34.46
N ILE A 460 -29.14 -17.44 -34.48
CA ILE A 460 -28.31 -17.94 -35.59
C ILE A 460 -28.33 -19.46 -35.66
N GLU A 461 -28.13 -20.15 -34.53
CA GLU A 461 -28.15 -21.62 -34.49
C GLU A 461 -29.53 -22.19 -34.89
N LYS A 462 -30.62 -21.50 -34.53
CA LYS A 462 -31.99 -21.83 -34.99
C LYS A 462 -32.13 -21.62 -36.50
N ALA A 463 -31.71 -20.47 -37.02
CA ALA A 463 -31.80 -20.17 -38.44
C ALA A 463 -30.99 -21.15 -39.30
N GLU A 464 -29.78 -21.51 -38.87
CA GLU A 464 -28.93 -22.49 -39.55
C GLU A 464 -29.54 -23.91 -39.56
N ALA A 465 -30.32 -24.27 -38.54
CA ALA A 465 -31.00 -25.57 -38.46
C ALA A 465 -32.33 -25.62 -39.22
N GLU A 466 -33.06 -24.50 -39.30
CA GLU A 466 -34.39 -24.44 -39.89
C GLU A 466 -34.38 -24.14 -41.39
N TYR A 467 -33.40 -23.39 -41.88
CA TYR A 467 -33.31 -22.98 -43.28
C TYR A 467 -32.13 -23.68 -43.98
N SER A 468 -32.32 -24.04 -45.25
CA SER A 468 -31.31 -24.74 -46.06
C SER A 468 -30.65 -23.87 -47.14
N SER A 469 -31.09 -22.62 -47.32
CA SER A 469 -30.51 -21.65 -48.25
C SER A 469 -30.82 -20.20 -47.82
N TYR A 470 -30.07 -19.24 -48.37
CA TYR A 470 -30.28 -17.82 -48.09
C TYR A 470 -31.67 -17.34 -48.53
N GLU A 471 -32.17 -17.80 -49.68
CA GLU A 471 -33.49 -17.40 -50.20
C GLU A 471 -34.63 -17.74 -49.22
N MET A 472 -34.55 -18.90 -48.53
CA MET A 472 -35.55 -19.29 -47.53
C MET A 472 -35.46 -18.42 -46.27
N LEU A 473 -34.23 -18.08 -45.84
CA LEU A 473 -34.00 -17.18 -44.71
C LEU A 473 -34.47 -15.75 -45.03
N GLU A 474 -34.22 -15.27 -46.26
CA GLU A 474 -34.64 -13.95 -46.73
C GLU A 474 -36.17 -13.83 -46.79
N GLN A 475 -36.87 -14.88 -47.21
CA GLN A 475 -38.34 -14.90 -47.20
C GLN A 475 -38.93 -14.86 -45.78
N ALA A 476 -38.25 -15.47 -44.80
CA ALA A 476 -38.64 -15.47 -43.39
C ALA A 476 -38.05 -14.32 -42.59
N VAL A 477 -37.28 -13.42 -43.22
CA VAL A 477 -36.46 -12.42 -42.51
C VAL A 477 -37.30 -11.50 -41.64
N SER A 478 -38.48 -11.10 -42.10
CA SER A 478 -39.36 -10.20 -41.35
C SER A 478 -39.79 -10.84 -40.03
N ASP A 479 -40.09 -12.13 -40.02
CA ASP A 479 -40.54 -12.86 -38.83
C ASP A 479 -39.36 -13.16 -37.88
N GLU A 480 -38.21 -13.57 -38.42
CA GLU A 480 -37.00 -13.81 -37.62
C GLU A 480 -36.42 -12.50 -37.03
N GLN A 481 -36.44 -11.41 -37.80
CA GLN A 481 -36.09 -10.07 -37.31
C GLN A 481 -37.05 -9.62 -36.22
N LEU A 482 -38.36 -9.76 -36.42
CA LEU A 482 -39.35 -9.38 -35.41
C LEU A 482 -39.16 -10.22 -34.13
N GLY A 483 -38.86 -11.51 -34.27
CA GLY A 483 -38.57 -12.41 -33.15
C GLY A 483 -37.31 -12.01 -32.38
N LEU A 484 -36.21 -11.70 -33.08
CA LEU A 484 -34.96 -11.21 -32.48
C LEU A 484 -35.17 -9.86 -31.78
N LYS A 485 -35.79 -8.90 -32.47
CA LYS A 485 -36.11 -7.57 -31.95
C LYS A 485 -36.98 -7.66 -30.71
N HIS A 486 -38.01 -8.50 -30.72
CA HIS A 486 -38.88 -8.73 -29.58
C HIS A 486 -38.11 -9.31 -28.38
N GLN A 487 -37.27 -10.33 -28.60
CA GLN A 487 -36.46 -10.91 -27.52
C GLN A 487 -35.46 -9.92 -26.91
N ILE A 488 -34.85 -9.05 -27.72
CA ILE A 488 -33.99 -7.97 -27.24
C ILE A 488 -34.81 -6.95 -26.45
N ALA A 489 -35.98 -6.55 -26.96
CA ALA A 489 -36.86 -5.59 -26.29
C ALA A 489 -37.31 -6.05 -24.90
N MET A 490 -37.56 -7.34 -24.72
CA MET A 490 -37.91 -7.94 -23.42
C MET A 490 -36.81 -7.80 -22.35
N LEU A 491 -35.58 -7.43 -22.72
CA LEU A 491 -34.50 -7.19 -21.75
C LEU A 491 -34.59 -5.81 -21.09
N PHE A 492 -35.29 -4.86 -21.71
CA PHE A 492 -35.34 -3.44 -21.34
C PHE A 492 -36.76 -2.96 -20.96
N GLN A 493 -37.69 -3.90 -20.79
CA GLN A 493 -39.04 -3.69 -20.23
C GLN A 493 -39.05 -4.06 -18.75
#